data_AF-A0A850C5L8-F1
#
_entry.id   AF-A0A850C5L8-F1
#
_cell.length_a   1.000
_cell.length_b   1.000
_cell.length_c   1.000
_cell.angle_alpha   90.00
_cell.angle_beta   90.00
_cell.angle_gamma   90.00
#
_symmetry.space_group_name_H-M   'P 1'
#
loop_
_entity.id
_entity.type
_entity.pdbx_description
1 polymer ?
#
loop_
_entity_poly.entity_id
_entity_poly.type
_entity_poly.pdbx_seq_one_letter_code
_entity_poly.pdbx_strand_id
1 'polypeptide(L)'
;MIKKLFLGFATVLLASCGMMSAPGVEEPTPIPTFTPAASAAQESVVNPSPALGGKQSGDLLVWIFSDPNPPTRGDNTLEALIFDADGQPVSDAAISFDIDMTNMSHGKNVTAAESLGDGWYSGEVFFLMPGPWRVIVGVERAGETTTVRFDFMVNW
;
A
#
# COMPACT_ATOMS: atom_id res chain seq x y z
N MET A 1 45.58 32.89 56.36
CA MET A 1 44.83 33.83 57.24
C MET A 1 43.76 34.46 56.35
N ILE A 2 42.46 34.21 56.55
CA ILE A 2 41.55 35.01 57.41
C ILE A 2 41.47 36.46 56.88
N LYS A 3 40.38 37.06 56.39
CA LYS A 3 38.94 36.70 56.16
C LYS A 3 38.54 37.34 54.79
N LYS A 4 37.30 37.37 54.26
CA LYS A 4 35.91 37.18 54.76
C LYS A 4 35.01 36.65 53.60
N LEU A 5 33.72 36.47 53.86
CA LEU A 5 32.61 36.21 52.94
C LEU A 5 31.41 37.11 53.35
N PHE A 6 30.59 37.59 52.40
CA PHE A 6 29.15 37.97 52.48
C PHE A 6 28.82 38.57 51.08
N LEU A 7 28.10 37.93 50.16
CA LEU A 7 26.71 37.45 50.14
C LEU A 7 25.63 38.56 50.08
N GLY A 8 25.08 38.77 48.88
CA GLY A 8 23.71 39.26 48.66
C GLY A 8 23.52 40.76 48.40
N PHE A 9 22.99 41.11 47.22
CA PHE A 9 21.58 41.54 47.11
C PHE A 9 21.05 41.36 45.69
N ALA A 10 19.80 40.91 45.57
CA ALA A 10 19.12 40.74 44.29
C ALA A 10 18.44 42.05 43.86
N THR A 11 18.51 42.38 42.58
CA THR A 11 17.66 43.41 41.96
C THR A 11 16.84 42.75 40.86
N VAL A 12 15.57 42.48 41.17
CA VAL A 12 14.60 41.97 40.20
C VAL A 12 14.08 43.13 39.37
N LEU A 13 14.41 43.14 38.07
CA LEU A 13 13.80 44.04 37.09
C LEU A 13 12.60 43.33 36.47
N LEU A 14 11.39 43.72 36.89
CA LEU A 14 10.16 43.33 36.20
C LEU A 14 10.05 44.10 34.88
N ALA A 15 10.46 43.48 33.78
CA ALA A 15 10.05 43.90 32.45
C ALA A 15 8.63 43.40 32.16
N SER A 16 7.80 44.27 31.58
CA SER A 16 6.36 44.07 31.40
C SER A 16 5.99 42.94 30.44
N CYS A 17 4.77 42.41 30.61
CA CYS A 17 4.16 41.46 29.68
C CYS A 17 4.18 41.98 28.23
N GLY A 18 4.81 41.20 27.35
CA GLY A 18 4.61 41.26 25.90
C GLY A 18 4.23 39.87 25.42
N MET A 19 2.93 39.56 25.40
CA MET A 19 2.43 38.37 24.71
C MET A 19 2.54 38.64 23.21
N MET A 20 3.68 38.29 22.62
CA MET A 20 3.80 38.22 21.17
C MET A 20 2.95 37.04 20.70
N SER A 21 1.85 37.32 20.01
CA SER A 21 1.04 36.28 19.39
C SER A 21 1.92 35.40 18.49
N ALA A 22 1.85 34.08 18.66
CA ALA A 22 2.46 33.17 17.71
C ALA A 22 1.84 33.42 16.32
N PRO A 23 2.63 33.34 15.22
CA PRO A 23 2.04 33.26 13.90
C PRO A 23 1.11 32.03 13.87
N GLY A 24 -0.08 32.20 13.28
CA GLY A 24 -1.05 31.13 13.20
C GLY A 24 -0.47 29.91 12.51
N VAL A 25 -0.68 28.73 13.08
CA VAL A 25 -0.56 27.49 12.33
C VAL A 25 -1.65 27.56 11.26
N GLU A 26 -1.27 27.74 10.01
CA GLU A 26 -2.19 27.56 8.89
C GLU A 26 -2.66 26.11 8.91
N GLU A 27 -3.94 25.92 9.25
CA GLU A 27 -4.60 24.63 9.24
C GLU A 27 -4.54 24.07 7.80
N PRO A 28 -4.13 22.81 7.59
CA PRO A 28 -3.98 22.26 6.25
C PRO A 28 -5.33 22.34 5.53
N THR A 29 -5.35 23.04 4.40
CA THR A 29 -6.57 23.30 3.63
C THR A 29 -7.27 21.97 3.32
N PRO A 30 -8.58 21.82 3.63
CA PRO A 30 -9.30 20.60 3.33
C PRO A 30 -9.27 20.36 1.81
N ILE A 31 -8.93 19.13 1.43
CA ILE A 31 -8.95 18.67 0.03
C ILE A 31 -10.38 18.88 -0.51
N PRO A 32 -10.56 19.42 -1.74
CA PRO A 32 -11.89 19.68 -2.28
C PRO A 32 -12.71 18.39 -2.41
N THR A 33 -13.78 18.28 -1.63
CA THR A 33 -14.76 17.21 -1.77
C THR A 33 -15.53 17.38 -3.08
N PHE A 34 -15.21 16.56 -4.08
CA PHE A 34 -16.04 16.44 -5.28
C PHE A 34 -17.38 15.80 -4.89
N THR A 35 -18.44 16.60 -4.87
CA THR A 35 -19.82 16.11 -4.78
C THR A 35 -20.33 15.92 -6.21
N PRO A 36 -20.44 14.68 -6.74
CA PRO A 36 -21.03 14.47 -8.05
C PRO A 36 -22.51 14.88 -8.01
N ALA A 37 -22.89 15.79 -8.91
CA ALA A 37 -24.28 16.19 -9.06
C ALA A 37 -25.11 14.98 -9.52
N ALA A 38 -26.20 14.68 -8.81
CA ALA A 38 -27.07 13.56 -9.15
C ALA A 38 -27.71 13.76 -10.52
N SER A 39 -27.26 12.99 -11.51
CA SER A 39 -27.89 12.82 -12.81
C SER A 39 -28.10 11.33 -13.07
N ALA A 40 -29.30 10.96 -13.52
CA ALA A 40 -29.78 9.59 -13.47
C ALA A 40 -29.20 8.71 -14.59
N ALA A 41 -28.09 8.05 -14.28
CA ALA A 41 -27.73 6.74 -14.81
C ALA A 41 -26.88 6.02 -13.73
N GLN A 42 -27.51 5.16 -12.93
CA GLN A 42 -26.79 4.28 -12.01
C GLN A 42 -26.24 3.09 -12.82
N GLU A 43 -25.22 3.37 -13.61
CA GLU A 43 -24.27 2.33 -13.98
C GLU A 43 -23.59 1.87 -12.68
N SER A 44 -23.54 0.56 -12.47
CA SER A 44 -23.04 -0.02 -11.23
C SER A 44 -21.54 0.19 -11.11
N VAL A 45 -21.14 1.33 -10.55
CA VAL A 45 -19.77 1.56 -10.09
C VAL A 45 -19.53 0.61 -8.92
N VAL A 46 -19.03 -0.58 -9.25
CA VAL A 46 -18.45 -1.52 -8.32
C VAL A 46 -17.35 -0.76 -7.58
N ASN A 47 -17.50 -0.56 -6.28
CA ASN A 47 -16.36 -0.15 -5.47
C ASN A 47 -15.33 -1.28 -5.62
N PRO A 48 -14.13 -1.03 -6.18
CA PRO A 48 -13.17 -2.10 -6.39
C PRO A 48 -12.87 -2.77 -5.05
N SER A 49 -12.84 -4.10 -5.08
CA SER A 49 -12.54 -4.92 -3.90
C SER A 49 -11.27 -4.40 -3.21
N PRO A 50 -11.22 -4.24 -1.87
CA PRO A 50 -10.02 -3.74 -1.22
C PRO A 50 -8.79 -4.60 -1.55
N ALA A 51 -7.68 -3.97 -1.93
CA ALA A 51 -6.44 -4.69 -2.22
C ALA A 51 -5.98 -5.52 -1.01
N LEU A 52 -5.54 -6.75 -1.26
CA LEU A 52 -4.86 -7.60 -0.26
C LEU A 52 -3.53 -6.97 0.20
N GLY A 53 -2.93 -6.14 -0.66
CA GLY A 53 -1.82 -5.27 -0.28
C GLY A 53 -1.28 -4.46 -1.47
N GLY A 54 -0.46 -3.45 -1.15
CA GLY A 54 0.33 -2.67 -2.11
C GLY A 54 1.79 -2.57 -1.67
N LYS A 55 2.73 -2.67 -2.61
CA LYS A 55 4.18 -2.62 -2.37
C LYS A 55 4.91 -1.95 -3.54
N GLN A 56 5.97 -1.19 -3.21
CA GLN A 56 6.96 -0.76 -4.19
C GLN A 56 8.11 -1.77 -4.25
N SER A 57 8.64 -2.05 -5.43
CA SER A 57 9.83 -2.85 -5.66
C SER A 57 10.64 -2.28 -6.83
N GLY A 58 11.70 -1.55 -6.52
CA GLY A 58 12.44 -0.76 -7.52
C GLY A 58 11.59 0.40 -8.02
N ASP A 59 11.44 0.49 -9.33
CA ASP A 59 10.54 1.40 -10.06
C ASP A 59 9.08 0.94 -10.06
N LEU A 60 8.79 -0.33 -9.75
CA LEU A 60 7.43 -0.88 -9.83
C LEU A 60 6.60 -0.59 -8.58
N LEU A 61 5.36 -0.16 -8.78
CA LEU A 61 4.28 -0.07 -7.80
C LEU A 61 3.27 -1.20 -8.10
N VAL A 62 3.13 -2.16 -7.18
CA VAL A 62 2.32 -3.36 -7.37
C VAL A 62 1.25 -3.45 -6.28
N TRP A 63 0.00 -3.62 -6.68
CA TRP A 63 -1.11 -4.01 -5.80
C TRP A 63 -1.64 -5.38 -6.20
N ILE A 64 -2.15 -6.13 -5.22
CA ILE A 64 -2.79 -7.44 -5.42
C ILE A 64 -4.22 -7.43 -4.89
N PHE A 65 -5.10 -8.06 -5.64
CA PHE A 65 -6.52 -8.25 -5.38
C PHE A 65 -6.90 -9.73 -5.54
N SER A 66 -8.07 -10.12 -5.05
CA SER A 66 -8.64 -11.44 -5.30
C SER A 66 -10.16 -11.38 -5.44
N ASP A 67 -10.72 -12.35 -6.17
CA ASP A 67 -12.12 -12.73 -6.07
C ASP A 67 -12.19 -14.24 -5.77
N PRO A 68 -12.80 -14.67 -4.64
CA PRO A 68 -13.38 -13.86 -3.56
C PRO A 68 -12.38 -13.00 -2.78
N ASN A 69 -12.90 -11.99 -2.07
CA ASN A 69 -12.13 -11.14 -1.15
C ASN A 69 -12.76 -11.14 0.26
N PRO A 70 -12.07 -11.61 1.30
CA PRO A 70 -10.77 -12.28 1.27
C PRO A 70 -10.81 -13.62 0.50
N PRO A 71 -9.66 -14.10 0.00
CA PRO A 71 -9.60 -15.36 -0.75
C PRO A 71 -10.01 -16.55 0.11
N THR A 72 -10.60 -17.56 -0.52
CA THR A 72 -11.11 -18.78 0.14
C THR A 72 -10.42 -20.03 -0.39
N ARG A 73 -10.63 -21.16 0.28
CA ARG A 73 -10.20 -22.46 -0.24
C ARG A 73 -10.90 -22.76 -1.57
N GLY A 74 -10.15 -23.29 -2.55
CA GLY A 74 -10.65 -23.61 -3.88
C GLY A 74 -10.11 -22.65 -4.95
N ASP A 75 -10.84 -22.54 -6.05
CA ASP A 75 -10.54 -21.63 -7.17
C ASP A 75 -10.74 -20.17 -6.75
N ASN A 76 -9.77 -19.31 -7.09
CA ASN A 76 -9.80 -17.86 -6.87
C ASN A 76 -9.15 -17.18 -8.08
N THR A 77 -9.74 -16.08 -8.54
CA THR A 77 -9.06 -15.17 -9.46
C THR A 77 -8.13 -14.27 -8.63
N LEU A 78 -6.84 -14.20 -8.97
CA LEU A 78 -5.95 -13.14 -8.48
C LEU A 78 -5.74 -12.09 -9.55
N GLU A 79 -5.72 -10.82 -9.14
CA GLU A 79 -5.40 -9.71 -10.04
C GLU A 79 -4.25 -8.87 -9.48
N ALA A 80 -3.36 -8.45 -10.38
CA ALA A 80 -2.32 -7.48 -10.10
C ALA A 80 -2.58 -6.18 -10.86
N LEU A 81 -2.43 -5.05 -10.16
CA LEU A 81 -2.35 -3.73 -10.76
C LEU A 81 -0.91 -3.23 -10.65
N ILE A 82 -0.28 -2.91 -11.79
CA ILE A 82 1.14 -2.60 -11.88
C ILE A 82 1.35 -1.26 -12.61
N PHE A 83 1.98 -0.34 -11.91
CA PHE A 83 2.46 0.94 -12.44
C PHE A 83 3.97 1.06 -12.26
N ASP A 84 4.61 1.92 -13.05
CA ASP A 84 5.96 2.39 -12.77
C ASP A 84 5.97 3.62 -11.83
N ALA A 85 7.17 4.10 -11.49
CA ALA A 85 7.38 5.20 -10.55
C ALA A 85 6.92 6.57 -11.11
N ASP A 86 6.75 6.67 -12.44
CA ASP A 86 6.19 7.84 -13.12
C ASP A 86 4.65 7.76 -13.24
N GLY A 87 4.05 6.72 -12.67
CA GLY A 87 2.61 6.50 -12.66
C GLY A 87 2.04 6.07 -14.02
N GLN A 88 2.86 5.50 -14.90
CA GLN A 88 2.38 4.88 -16.14
C GLN A 88 2.02 3.40 -15.91
N PRO A 89 0.92 2.89 -16.50
CA PRO A 89 0.55 1.49 -16.38
C PRO A 89 1.57 0.61 -17.12
N VAL A 90 2.06 -0.43 -16.45
CA VAL A 90 3.01 -1.38 -17.05
C VAL A 90 2.23 -2.33 -17.97
N SER A 91 2.50 -2.27 -19.27
CA SER A 91 1.85 -3.09 -20.31
C SER A 91 2.82 -3.97 -21.10
N ASP A 92 4.13 -3.83 -20.85
CA ASP A 92 5.24 -4.46 -21.55
C ASP A 92 5.96 -5.53 -20.70
N ALA A 93 5.22 -6.21 -19.82
CA ALA A 93 5.74 -7.24 -18.92
C ALA A 93 4.94 -8.56 -19.01
N ALA A 94 5.63 -9.69 -18.82
CA ALA A 94 5.00 -10.98 -18.57
C ALA A 94 4.85 -11.18 -17.05
N ILE A 95 3.62 -11.44 -16.60
CA ILE A 95 3.28 -11.52 -15.18
C ILE A 95 2.97 -12.95 -14.77
N SER A 96 3.36 -13.33 -13.56
CA SER A 96 3.05 -14.64 -12.98
C SER A 96 2.77 -14.56 -11.48
N PHE A 97 1.95 -15.49 -10.99
CA PHE A 97 1.64 -15.69 -9.58
C PHE A 97 2.17 -17.06 -9.13
N ASP A 98 3.24 -17.09 -8.33
CA ASP A 98 3.73 -18.31 -7.65
C ASP A 98 3.15 -18.32 -6.23
N ILE A 99 2.21 -19.24 -5.94
CA ILE A 99 1.55 -19.33 -4.63
C ILE A 99 2.13 -20.43 -3.74
N ASP A 100 2.36 -20.13 -2.46
CA ASP A 100 2.87 -21.10 -1.49
C ASP A 100 2.40 -20.76 -0.06
N MET A 101 2.46 -21.71 0.88
CA MET A 101 2.14 -21.39 2.28
C MET A 101 3.33 -20.72 2.98
N THR A 102 3.05 -19.78 3.88
CA THR A 102 4.09 -19.01 4.58
C THR A 102 4.89 -19.83 5.60
N ASN A 103 4.32 -20.96 6.06
CA ASN A 103 4.83 -21.79 7.15
C ASN A 103 5.41 -23.14 6.69
N MET A 104 5.12 -23.57 5.46
CA MET A 104 5.73 -24.73 4.80
C MET A 104 5.65 -24.56 3.29
N SER A 105 6.69 -24.98 2.56
CA SER A 105 6.67 -24.91 1.09
C SER A 105 6.12 -26.18 0.46
N HIS A 106 5.26 -26.02 -0.54
CA HIS A 106 4.72 -27.10 -1.38
C HIS A 106 5.45 -27.23 -2.72
N GLY A 107 6.48 -26.42 -2.96
CA GLY A 107 7.13 -26.27 -4.27
C GLY A 107 6.50 -25.15 -5.10
N LYS A 108 6.93 -25.01 -6.36
CA LYS A 108 6.41 -23.98 -7.27
C LYS A 108 4.99 -24.29 -7.71
N ASN A 109 4.10 -23.32 -7.57
CA ASN A 109 2.73 -23.37 -8.10
C ASN A 109 2.46 -22.05 -8.83
N VAL A 110 2.96 -22.00 -10.07
CA VAL A 110 3.05 -20.80 -10.90
C VAL A 110 1.91 -20.77 -11.91
N THR A 111 1.05 -19.77 -11.81
CA THR A 111 0.09 -19.37 -12.85
C THR A 111 0.66 -18.20 -13.64
N ALA A 112 0.58 -18.23 -14.98
CA ALA A 112 0.82 -17.04 -15.80
C ALA A 112 -0.44 -16.17 -15.83
N ALA A 113 -0.29 -14.86 -15.70
CA ALA A 113 -1.42 -13.92 -15.70
C ALA A 113 -1.62 -13.29 -17.09
N GLU A 114 -2.86 -13.21 -17.54
CA GLU A 114 -3.25 -12.54 -18.78
C GLU A 114 -3.39 -11.03 -18.54
N SER A 115 -2.93 -10.21 -19.48
CA SER A 115 -3.10 -8.75 -19.36
C SER A 115 -4.53 -8.35 -19.72
N LEU A 116 -5.16 -7.55 -18.86
CA LEU A 116 -6.49 -6.97 -19.08
C LEU A 116 -6.43 -5.54 -19.66
N GLY A 117 -5.23 -4.97 -19.82
CA GLY A 117 -5.01 -3.56 -20.16
C GLY A 117 -4.84 -2.67 -18.93
N ASP A 118 -4.46 -1.41 -19.14
CA ASP A 118 -4.36 -0.36 -18.09
C ASP A 118 -3.58 -0.76 -16.82
N GLY A 119 -2.56 -1.62 -16.98
CA GLY A 119 -1.70 -2.11 -15.89
C GLY A 119 -2.28 -3.30 -15.11
N TRP A 120 -3.46 -3.79 -15.49
CA TRP A 120 -4.11 -4.95 -14.89
C TRP A 120 -3.69 -6.27 -15.53
N TYR A 121 -3.50 -7.28 -14.67
CA TYR A 121 -3.20 -8.65 -15.04
C TYR A 121 -3.99 -9.61 -14.15
N SER A 122 -4.59 -10.66 -14.72
CA SER A 122 -5.46 -11.59 -14.01
C SER A 122 -5.05 -13.05 -14.23
N GLY A 123 -5.21 -13.89 -13.21
CA GLY A 123 -4.82 -15.30 -13.28
C GLY A 123 -5.53 -16.16 -12.22
N GLU A 124 -6.02 -17.32 -12.67
CA GLU A 124 -6.71 -18.30 -11.84
C GLU A 124 -5.73 -19.12 -10.98
N VAL A 125 -5.97 -19.17 -9.67
CA VAL A 125 -5.17 -19.94 -8.71
C VAL A 125 -6.06 -20.84 -7.85
N PHE A 126 -5.48 -21.92 -7.33
CA PHE A 126 -6.20 -22.85 -6.46
C PHE A 126 -5.55 -22.95 -5.08
N PHE A 127 -6.24 -22.47 -4.04
CA PHE A 127 -5.77 -22.61 -2.66
C PHE A 127 -6.27 -23.93 -2.05
N LEU A 128 -5.32 -24.84 -1.83
CA LEU A 128 -5.53 -26.22 -1.36
C LEU A 128 -6.30 -26.29 -0.03
N MET A 129 -5.98 -25.35 0.87
CA MET A 129 -6.43 -25.31 2.26
C MET A 129 -6.41 -23.86 2.79
N PRO A 130 -7.25 -23.52 3.78
CA PRO A 130 -7.19 -22.23 4.48
C PRO A 130 -5.92 -22.11 5.31
N GLY A 131 -5.50 -20.88 5.58
CA GLY A 131 -4.29 -20.58 6.36
C GLY A 131 -3.53 -19.36 5.84
N PRO A 132 -2.31 -19.14 6.34
CA PRO A 132 -1.47 -18.01 5.93
C PRO A 132 -0.69 -18.35 4.64
N TRP A 133 -1.13 -17.79 3.53
CA TRP A 133 -0.54 -17.97 2.19
C TRP A 133 0.32 -16.78 1.78
N ARG A 134 1.17 -17.01 0.78
CA ARG A 134 1.94 -16.02 0.07
C ARG A 134 1.65 -16.14 -1.42
N VAL A 135 1.53 -15.00 -2.10
CA VAL A 135 1.77 -14.90 -3.54
C VAL A 135 3.11 -14.21 -3.78
N ILE A 136 3.88 -14.75 -4.72
CA ILE A 136 5.07 -14.12 -5.28
C ILE A 136 4.69 -13.70 -6.70
N VAL A 137 4.50 -12.39 -6.90
CA VAL A 137 4.29 -11.79 -8.20
C VAL A 137 5.63 -11.74 -8.92
N GLY A 138 5.79 -12.51 -9.98
CA GLY A 138 6.92 -12.41 -10.90
C GLY A 138 6.58 -11.41 -12.01
N VAL A 139 7.36 -10.34 -12.13
CA VAL A 139 7.27 -9.33 -13.19
C VAL A 139 8.51 -9.48 -14.08
N GLU A 140 8.35 -10.06 -15.26
CA GLU A 140 9.43 -10.17 -16.25
C GLU A 140 9.29 -9.05 -17.29
N ARG A 141 10.25 -8.12 -17.31
CA ARG A 141 10.28 -6.94 -18.19
C ARG A 141 11.70 -6.75 -18.73
N ALA A 142 11.84 -6.49 -20.03
CA ALA A 142 13.14 -6.29 -20.70
C ALA A 142 14.20 -7.40 -20.49
N GLY A 143 13.78 -8.62 -20.13
CA GLY A 143 14.67 -9.75 -19.83
C GLY A 143 15.17 -9.82 -18.37
N GLU A 144 14.70 -8.93 -17.50
CA GLU A 144 14.92 -8.98 -16.05
C GLU A 144 13.65 -9.40 -15.32
N THR A 145 13.78 -10.11 -14.20
CA THR A 145 12.64 -10.55 -13.37
C THR A 145 12.69 -9.89 -11.99
N THR A 146 11.74 -9.01 -11.72
CA THR A 146 11.47 -8.49 -10.38
C THR A 146 10.45 -9.39 -9.68
N THR A 147 10.62 -9.65 -8.38
CA THR A 147 9.65 -10.43 -7.59
C THR A 147 9.11 -9.61 -6.42
N VAL A 148 7.78 -9.57 -6.27
CA VAL A 148 7.08 -8.85 -5.20
C VAL A 148 6.24 -9.84 -4.40
N ARG A 149 6.41 -9.86 -3.08
CA ARG A 149 5.78 -10.85 -2.18
C ARG A 149 4.67 -10.22 -1.35
N PHE A 150 3.50 -10.86 -1.32
CA PHE A 150 2.38 -10.48 -0.46
C PHE A 150 1.93 -11.70 0.34
N ASP A 151 1.73 -11.51 1.64
CA ASP A 151 1.31 -12.55 2.57
C ASP A 151 -0.11 -12.19 3.07
N PHE A 152 -1.04 -13.14 3.02
CA PHE A 152 -2.45 -12.94 3.39
C PHE A 152 -3.07 -14.22 3.95
N MET A 153 -4.29 -14.09 4.50
CA MET A 153 -5.07 -15.24 4.98
C MET A 153 -6.03 -15.73 3.90
N VAL A 154 -6.02 -17.03 3.65
CA VAL A 154 -7.06 -17.75 2.91
C VAL A 154 -8.05 -18.36 3.90
N ASN A 155 -9.33 -18.16 3.64
CA ASN A 155 -10.45 -18.59 4.49
C ASN A 155 -11.07 -19.93 4.03
N TRP A 156 -12.05 -20.41 4.79
CA TRP A 156 -12.87 -21.59 4.44
C TRP A 156 -13.89 -21.29 3.34
#